data_AF-A0A815TBQ0-F1
#
_entry.id   AF-A0A815TBQ0-F1
#
_cell.length_a   1.000
_cell.length_b   1.000
_cell.length_c   1.000
_cell.angle_alpha   90.00
_cell.angle_beta   90.00
_cell.angle_gamma   90.00
#
_symmetry.space_group_name_H-M   'P 1'
#
loop_
_entity.id
_entity.type
_entity.pdbx_description
1 polymer ?
#
loop_
_entity_poly.entity_id
_entity_poly.type
_entity_poly.pdbx_seq_one_letter_code
_entity_poly.pdbx_strand_id
1 'polypeptide(L)'
;MEVPFKKSPYFYSLPLDAQKYLVHHNIYATSSLKALYLTRQADLWNNEDFQISYIELYNESTLKRTAAMSQRLDPNGLYVKIMLYIIAFSSNYSIVNYNALENSSDSSNLKRLTSVQDICASLLWKYLTYQYSFQESVIRYSSLIKILLDILSILEYKINIHEFNKMMNNIVEQTEQSFVLSK
;
A
#
# COMPACT_ATOMS: atom_id res chain seq x y z
N MET A 1 -7.82 -10.06 8.88
CA MET A 1 -6.86 -8.99 9.26
C MET A 1 -7.64 -7.70 9.44
N GLU A 2 -7.63 -7.09 10.63
CA GLU A 2 -8.40 -5.86 10.89
C GLU A 2 -7.75 -4.65 10.21
N VAL A 3 -8.53 -3.90 9.43
CA VAL A 3 -8.08 -2.74 8.65
C VAL A 3 -7.93 -1.53 9.60
N PRO A 4 -6.70 -0.99 9.78
CA PRO A 4 -6.40 -0.09 10.91
C PRO A 4 -7.20 1.22 10.90
N PHE A 5 -7.63 1.69 9.73
CA PHE A 5 -8.41 2.92 9.59
C PHE A 5 -9.92 2.77 9.80
N LYS A 6 -10.44 1.53 9.93
CA LYS A 6 -11.86 1.31 10.26
C LYS A 6 -12.24 1.86 11.63
N LYS A 7 -11.28 2.09 12.53
CA LYS A 7 -11.51 2.71 13.85
C LYS A 7 -11.58 4.24 13.79
N SER A 8 -11.36 4.82 12.61
CA SER A 8 -11.37 6.27 12.41
C SER A 8 -12.79 6.83 12.37
N PRO A 9 -13.12 7.92 13.09
CA PRO A 9 -14.40 8.60 12.93
C PRO A 9 -14.57 9.13 11.49
N TYR A 10 -13.47 9.48 10.81
CA TYR A 10 -13.51 9.91 9.41
C TYR A 10 -13.99 8.81 8.47
N PHE A 11 -13.70 7.54 8.76
CA PHE A 11 -14.14 6.41 7.94
C PHE A 11 -15.66 6.26 7.98
N TYR A 12 -16.25 6.32 9.18
CA TYR A 12 -17.71 6.18 9.36
C TYR A 12 -18.50 7.41 8.92
N SER A 13 -17.84 8.56 8.74
CA SER A 13 -18.47 9.77 8.19
C SER A 13 -18.74 9.72 6.68
N LEU A 14 -18.15 8.73 5.99
CA LEU A 14 -18.31 8.52 4.55
C LEU A 14 -19.53 7.63 4.25
N PRO A 15 -20.15 7.77 3.06
CA PRO A 15 -21.15 6.82 2.57
C PRO A 15 -20.61 5.39 2.54
N LEU A 16 -21.49 4.38 2.67
CA LEU A 16 -21.12 2.97 2.71
C LEU A 16 -20.31 2.54 1.48
N ASP A 17 -20.67 3.05 0.30
CA ASP A 17 -19.97 2.72 -0.95
C ASP A 17 -18.55 3.31 -0.96
N ALA A 18 -18.39 4.55 -0.50
CA ALA A 18 -17.07 5.16 -0.30
C ALA A 18 -16.22 4.42 0.75
N GLN A 19 -16.84 3.89 1.81
CA GLN A 19 -16.15 3.05 2.80
C GLN A 19 -15.64 1.73 2.20
N LYS A 20 -16.51 1.00 1.48
CA LYS A 20 -16.13 -0.23 0.78
C LYS A 20 -15.03 0.05 -0.24
N TYR A 21 -15.19 1.15 -0.97
CA TYR A 21 -14.24 1.63 -1.95
C TYR A 21 -12.86 1.89 -1.33
N LEU A 22 -12.77 2.66 -0.25
CA LEU A 22 -11.49 2.92 0.44
C LEU A 22 -10.81 1.63 0.90
N VAL A 23 -11.59 0.69 1.44
CA VAL A 23 -11.05 -0.59 1.88
C VAL A 23 -10.49 -1.35 0.69
N HIS A 24 -11.26 -1.52 -0.38
CA HIS A 24 -10.84 -2.29 -1.55
C HIS A 24 -9.52 -1.77 -2.16
N HIS A 25 -9.37 -0.46 -2.25
CA HIS A 25 -8.25 0.15 -2.98
C HIS A 25 -7.00 0.34 -2.12
N ASN A 26 -7.17 0.74 -0.85
CA ASN A 26 -6.03 1.05 0.01
C ASN A 26 -5.58 -0.13 0.89
N ILE A 27 -6.30 -1.26 0.90
CA ILE A 27 -5.95 -2.42 1.75
C ILE A 27 -4.55 -2.95 1.45
N TYR A 28 -4.15 -3.06 0.19
CA TYR A 28 -2.83 -3.60 -0.16
C TYR A 28 -1.71 -2.68 0.29
N ALA A 29 -1.80 -1.38 0.01
CA ALA A 29 -0.78 -0.41 0.41
C ALA A 29 -0.69 -0.27 1.93
N THR A 30 -1.83 -0.15 2.61
CA THR A 30 -1.88 -0.05 4.09
C THR A 30 -1.43 -1.33 4.77
N SER A 31 -1.80 -2.51 4.25
CA SER A 31 -1.33 -3.79 4.79
C SER A 31 0.17 -3.99 4.54
N SER A 32 0.69 -3.56 3.39
CA SER A 32 2.11 -3.64 3.06
C SER A 32 2.94 -2.77 3.99
N LEU A 33 2.54 -1.50 4.21
CA LEU A 33 3.23 -0.63 5.17
C LEU A 33 3.16 -1.17 6.59
N LYS A 34 1.99 -1.68 7.01
CA LYS A 34 1.82 -2.30 8.33
C LYS A 34 2.71 -3.53 8.48
N ALA A 35 2.78 -4.40 7.48
CA ALA A 35 3.63 -5.57 7.48
C ALA A 35 5.10 -5.18 7.57
N LEU A 36 5.57 -4.22 6.76
CA LEU A 36 6.95 -3.70 6.80
C LEU A 36 7.34 -3.15 8.18
N TYR A 37 6.40 -2.48 8.86
CA TYR A 37 6.62 -2.00 10.22
C TYR A 37 6.70 -3.14 11.23
N LEU A 38 5.75 -4.08 11.19
CA LEU A 38 5.70 -5.21 12.13
C LEU A 38 6.90 -6.14 11.97
N THR A 39 7.29 -6.47 10.73
CA THR A 39 8.45 -7.32 10.47
C THR A 39 9.74 -6.68 10.99
N ARG A 40 9.83 -5.34 10.96
CA ARG A 40 10.93 -4.62 11.57
C ARG A 40 10.94 -4.68 13.08
N GLN A 41 9.78 -4.41 13.70
CA GLN A 41 9.65 -4.36 15.15
C GLN A 41 9.90 -5.72 15.79
N ALA A 42 9.54 -6.80 15.08
CA ALA A 42 9.80 -8.17 15.49
C ALA A 42 11.18 -8.70 15.04
N ASP A 43 12.02 -7.84 14.44
CA ASP A 43 13.35 -8.17 13.91
C ASP A 43 13.40 -9.39 12.97
N LEU A 44 12.31 -9.62 12.22
CA LEU A 44 12.16 -10.81 11.39
C LEU A 44 13.15 -10.85 10.23
N TRP A 45 13.66 -9.70 9.79
CA TRP A 45 14.67 -9.65 8.73
C TRP A 45 16.02 -10.22 9.15
N ASN A 46 16.28 -10.42 10.45
CA ASN A 46 17.49 -11.08 10.96
C ASN A 46 17.25 -12.55 11.33
N ASN A 47 16.00 -13.03 11.21
CA ASN A 47 15.65 -14.42 11.49
C ASN A 47 15.82 -15.28 10.23
N GLU A 48 16.67 -16.30 10.28
CA GLU A 48 17.01 -17.16 9.15
C GLU A 48 15.80 -17.94 8.61
N ASP A 49 15.01 -18.56 9.50
CA ASP A 49 13.81 -19.32 9.11
C ASP A 49 12.79 -18.44 8.35
N PHE A 50 12.62 -17.20 8.81
CA PHE A 50 11.78 -16.21 8.15
C PHE A 50 12.32 -15.83 6.78
N GLN A 51 13.63 -15.61 6.64
CA GLN A 51 14.24 -15.31 5.35
C GLN A 51 14.06 -16.46 4.37
N ILE A 52 14.32 -17.70 4.78
CA ILE A 52 14.13 -18.91 3.96
C ILE A 52 12.67 -19.00 3.49
N SER A 53 11.72 -18.92 4.43
CA SER A 53 10.28 -18.97 4.11
C SER A 53 9.86 -17.84 3.16
N TYR A 54 10.41 -16.64 3.34
CA TYR A 54 10.08 -15.50 2.49
C TYR A 54 10.64 -15.65 1.07
N ILE A 55 11.85 -16.20 0.93
CA ILE A 55 12.47 -16.49 -0.36
C ILE A 55 11.65 -17.53 -1.13
N GLU A 56 11.19 -18.59 -0.46
CA GLU A 56 10.33 -19.61 -1.08
C GLU A 56 9.02 -19.03 -1.61
N LEU A 57 8.42 -18.08 -0.89
CA LEU A 57 7.15 -17.47 -1.28
C LEU A 57 7.28 -16.39 -2.34
N TYR A 58 8.37 -15.62 -2.34
CA TYR A 58 8.46 -14.40 -3.16
C TYR A 58 9.71 -14.25 -4.01
N ASN A 59 10.80 -14.97 -3.73
CA ASN A 59 12.19 -14.83 -4.23
C ASN A 59 13.14 -13.92 -3.41
N GLU A 60 14.44 -14.13 -3.63
CA GLU A 60 15.54 -13.42 -2.95
C GLU A 60 15.61 -11.93 -3.27
N SER A 61 15.28 -11.52 -4.51
CA SER A 61 15.32 -10.10 -4.89
C SER A 61 14.23 -9.31 -4.16
N THR A 62 13.05 -9.90 -3.96
CA THR A 62 11.95 -9.32 -3.18
C THR A 62 12.32 -9.23 -1.70
N LEU A 63 12.98 -10.25 -1.13
CA LEU A 63 13.50 -10.20 0.23
C LEU A 63 14.46 -9.01 0.40
N LYS A 64 15.50 -8.90 -0.43
CA LYS A 64 16.49 -7.82 -0.35
C LYS A 64 15.84 -6.44 -0.44
N ARG A 65 14.90 -6.27 -1.40
CA ARG A 65 14.18 -5.01 -1.59
C ARG A 65 13.32 -4.65 -0.38
N THR A 66 12.57 -5.62 0.17
CA THR A 66 11.65 -5.38 1.30
C THR A 66 12.39 -5.18 2.62
N ALA A 67 13.48 -5.90 2.86
CA ALA A 67 14.38 -5.66 3.99
C ALA A 67 14.97 -4.24 3.95
N ALA A 68 15.49 -3.81 2.80
CA ALA A 68 16.02 -2.45 2.61
C ALA A 68 14.95 -1.36 2.76
N MET A 69 13.70 -1.62 2.34
CA MET A 69 12.57 -0.73 2.62
C MET A 69 12.28 -0.63 4.12
N SER A 70 12.27 -1.76 4.82
CA SER A 70 11.99 -1.81 6.25
C SER A 70 13.05 -1.07 7.07
N GLN A 71 14.33 -1.22 6.73
CA GLN A 71 15.44 -0.49 7.37
C GLN A 71 15.31 1.04 7.22
N ARG A 72 14.82 1.52 6.08
CA ARG A 72 14.59 2.96 5.83
C ARG A 72 13.35 3.54 6.52
N LEU A 73 12.47 2.69 7.05
CA LEU A 73 11.26 3.13 7.75
C LEU A 73 11.62 3.96 8.99
N ASP A 74 10.76 4.91 9.37
CA ASP A 74 10.99 5.62 10.62
C ASP A 74 10.75 4.67 11.82
N PRO A 75 11.65 4.60 12.82
CA PRO A 75 11.42 3.81 14.04
C PRO A 75 10.20 4.27 14.83
N ASN A 76 9.84 5.54 14.74
CA ASN A 76 8.76 6.10 15.51
C ASN A 76 7.41 5.63 14.94
N GLY A 77 6.76 4.73 15.69
CA GLY A 77 5.45 4.18 15.31
C GLY A 77 4.36 5.22 15.16
N LEU A 78 4.48 6.41 15.76
CA LEU A 78 3.52 7.51 15.55
C LEU A 78 3.52 7.98 14.10
N TYR A 79 4.70 8.22 13.51
CA TYR A 79 4.80 8.71 12.13
C TYR A 79 4.31 7.66 11.14
N VAL A 80 4.64 6.38 11.38
CA VAL A 80 4.12 5.26 10.58
C VAL A 80 2.60 5.15 10.69
N LYS A 81 2.03 5.34 11.89
CA LYS A 81 0.57 5.39 12.07
C LYS A 81 -0.05 6.54 11.27
N ILE A 82 0.45 7.76 11.40
CA ILE A 82 -0.08 8.90 10.64
C ILE A 82 0.05 8.65 9.13
N MET A 83 1.16 8.07 8.67
CA MET A 83 1.35 7.68 7.28
C MET A 83 0.34 6.63 6.81
N LEU A 84 -0.01 5.65 7.66
CA LEU A 84 -1.09 4.70 7.36
C LEU A 84 -2.43 5.41 7.15
N TYR A 85 -2.74 6.46 7.92
CA TYR A 85 -3.95 7.27 7.71
C TYR A 85 -3.88 8.05 6.40
N ILE A 86 -2.74 8.67 6.08
CA ILE A 86 -2.53 9.39 4.80
C ILE A 86 -2.81 8.44 3.62
N ILE A 87 -2.28 7.21 3.66
CA ILE A 87 -2.50 6.22 2.60
C ILE A 87 -3.95 5.73 2.59
N ALA A 88 -4.51 5.43 3.76
CA ALA A 88 -5.87 4.91 3.90
C ALA A 88 -6.94 5.82 3.32
N PHE A 89 -6.76 7.14 3.48
CA PHE A 89 -7.66 8.17 2.97
C PHE A 89 -7.15 8.77 1.66
N SER A 90 -6.09 8.22 1.06
CA SER A 90 -5.63 8.68 -0.24
C SER A 90 -6.65 8.36 -1.31
N SER A 91 -6.92 9.35 -2.15
CA SER A 91 -7.78 9.22 -3.32
C SER A 91 -7.03 8.61 -4.51
N ASN A 92 -6.09 7.69 -4.29
CA ASN A 92 -5.23 7.09 -5.32
C ASN A 92 -5.98 6.13 -6.26
N TYR A 93 -7.11 6.61 -6.77
CA TYR A 93 -7.95 6.07 -7.83
C TYR A 93 -7.17 5.73 -9.11
N SER A 94 -6.02 6.37 -9.37
CA SER A 94 -5.41 6.36 -10.71
C SER A 94 -4.03 5.71 -10.82
N ILE A 95 -3.27 5.56 -9.73
CA ILE A 95 -1.85 5.18 -9.86
C ILE A 95 -1.68 3.70 -10.20
N VAL A 96 -2.59 2.85 -9.75
CA VAL A 96 -2.42 1.39 -9.85
C VAL A 96 -3.50 0.73 -10.73
N ASN A 97 -4.71 1.30 -10.81
CA ASN A 97 -5.76 0.75 -11.67
C ASN A 97 -6.73 1.86 -12.10
N TYR A 98 -6.37 2.60 -13.15
CA TYR A 98 -7.22 3.68 -13.67
C TYR A 98 -8.44 3.11 -14.40
N ASN A 99 -9.63 3.28 -13.82
CA ASN A 99 -10.90 3.01 -14.49
C ASN A 99 -11.67 4.32 -14.73
N ALA A 100 -11.77 4.75 -16.00
CA ALA A 100 -12.42 6.01 -16.38
C ALA A 100 -13.92 6.05 -16.07
N LEU A 101 -14.60 4.90 -16.00
CA LEU A 101 -16.05 4.82 -15.79
C LEU A 101 -16.45 5.06 -14.34
N GLU A 102 -15.67 4.56 -13.38
CA GLU A 102 -15.99 4.71 -11.96
C GLU A 102 -15.60 6.10 -11.40
N ASN A 103 -14.63 6.76 -12.02
CA ASN A 103 -14.07 8.06 -11.59
C ASN A 103 -15.05 9.26 -11.68
N SER A 104 -16.15 9.13 -12.43
CA SER A 104 -16.97 10.28 -12.85
C SER A 104 -18.08 10.68 -11.86
N SER A 105 -18.41 9.84 -10.88
CA SER A 105 -19.67 9.96 -10.12
C SER A 105 -19.55 10.56 -8.71
N ASP A 106 -18.36 10.86 -8.17
CA ASP A 106 -18.25 11.07 -6.70
C ASP A 106 -17.33 12.22 -6.21
N SER A 107 -17.43 13.39 -6.85
CA SER A 107 -16.62 14.58 -6.52
C SER A 107 -16.74 15.07 -5.06
N SER A 108 -17.87 14.80 -4.38
CA SER A 108 -18.09 15.21 -2.99
C SER A 108 -17.32 14.35 -1.99
N ASN A 109 -17.23 13.04 -2.25
CA ASN A 109 -16.44 12.11 -1.46
C ASN A 109 -14.95 12.37 -1.68
N LEU A 110 -14.53 12.66 -2.90
CA LEU A 110 -13.14 13.02 -3.21
C LEU A 110 -12.66 14.21 -2.36
N LYS A 111 -13.44 15.31 -2.31
CA LYS A 111 -13.10 16.49 -1.49
C LYS A 111 -12.93 16.16 0.00
N ARG A 112 -13.79 15.30 0.55
CA ARG A 112 -13.70 14.87 1.96
C ARG A 112 -12.46 14.00 2.21
N LEU A 113 -12.16 13.07 1.30
CA LEU A 113 -10.98 12.22 1.39
C LEU A 113 -9.70 13.04 1.35
N THR A 114 -9.58 13.95 0.37
CA THR A 114 -8.45 14.88 0.26
C THR A 114 -8.32 15.74 1.52
N SER A 115 -9.42 16.27 2.04
CA SER A 115 -9.40 17.05 3.30
C SER A 115 -8.84 16.25 4.48
N VAL A 116 -9.25 14.98 4.66
CA VAL A 116 -8.74 14.13 5.74
C VAL A 116 -7.26 13.82 5.53
N GLN A 117 -6.86 13.56 4.29
CA GLN A 117 -5.46 13.32 3.93
C GLN A 117 -4.59 14.55 4.23
N ASP A 118 -5.05 15.76 3.87
CA ASP A 118 -4.36 17.03 4.12
C ASP A 118 -4.19 17.31 5.60
N ILE A 119 -5.21 17.02 6.42
CA ILE A 119 -5.13 17.11 7.88
C ILE A 119 -4.04 16.17 8.40
N CYS A 120 -4.03 14.91 7.94
CA CYS A 120 -3.04 13.92 8.39
C CYS A 120 -1.62 14.28 7.94
N ALA A 121 -1.44 14.75 6.70
CA ALA A 121 -0.15 15.19 6.17
C ALA A 121 0.37 16.42 6.93
N SER A 122 -0.51 17.39 7.19
CA SER A 122 -0.19 18.58 7.99
C SER A 122 0.20 18.20 9.42
N LEU A 123 -0.50 17.25 10.01
CA LEU A 123 -0.20 16.74 11.35
C LEU A 123 1.18 16.07 11.39
N LEU A 124 1.47 15.20 10.41
CA LEU A 124 2.79 14.55 10.29
C LEU A 124 3.90 15.59 10.19
N TRP A 125 3.73 16.58 9.31
CA TRP A 125 4.71 17.65 9.13
C TRP A 125 4.95 18.45 10.42
N LYS A 126 3.88 18.88 11.09
CA LYS A 126 3.97 19.59 12.37
C LYS A 126 4.68 18.78 13.45
N TYR A 127 4.42 17.48 13.55
CA TYR A 127 5.11 16.63 14.51
C TYR A 127 6.61 16.49 14.20
N LEU A 128 6.98 16.38 12.92
CA LEU A 128 8.38 16.30 12.54
C LEU A 128 9.12 17.60 12.86
N THR A 129 8.58 18.75 12.48
CA THR A 129 9.21 20.06 12.72
C THR A 129 9.19 20.48 14.19
N TYR A 130 8.26 19.95 14.98
CA TYR A 130 8.26 20.13 16.43
C TYR A 130 9.38 19.31 17.11
N GLN A 131 9.63 18.08 16.64
CA GLN A 131 10.55 17.15 17.28
C GLN A 131 12.00 17.28 16.79
N TYR A 132 12.21 17.72 15.54
CA TYR A 132 13.51 17.69 14.88
C TYR A 132 13.87 19.04 14.23
N SER A 133 15.15 19.19 13.85
CA SER A 133 15.57 20.31 13.01
C SER A 133 14.85 20.28 11.66
N PHE A 134 14.80 21.42 10.98
CA PHE A 134 14.19 21.51 9.65
C PHE A 134 14.78 20.47 8.67
N GLN A 135 16.11 20.35 8.64
CA GLN A 135 16.80 19.41 7.76
C GLN A 135 16.43 17.95 8.06
N GLU A 136 16.46 17.57 9.34
CA GLU A 136 16.11 16.20 9.75
C GLU A 136 14.62 15.89 9.49
N SER A 137 13.74 16.88 9.69
CA SER A 137 12.31 16.76 9.36
C SER A 137 12.08 16.48 7.89
N VAL A 138 12.80 17.19 7.01
CA VAL A 138 12.73 16.96 5.55
C VAL A 138 13.21 15.55 5.21
N ILE A 139 14.36 15.11 5.74
CA ILE A 139 14.90 13.76 5.48
C ILE A 139 13.90 12.68 5.88
N ARG A 140 13.31 12.78 7.07
CA ARG A 140 12.33 11.80 7.56
C ARG A 140 11.04 11.81 6.75
N TYR A 141 10.52 12.99 6.45
CA TYR A 141 9.31 13.12 5.63
C TYR A 141 9.53 12.52 4.24
N SER A 142 10.64 12.88 3.57
CA SER A 142 11.01 12.32 2.27
C SER A 142 11.21 10.80 2.32
N SER A 143 11.75 10.26 3.40
CA SER A 143 11.92 8.81 3.58
C SER A 143 10.56 8.10 3.66
N LEU A 144 9.59 8.65 4.38
CA LEU A 144 8.22 8.12 4.45
C LEU A 144 7.54 8.15 3.08
N ILE A 145 7.67 9.25 2.33
CA ILE A 145 7.14 9.37 0.96
C ILE A 145 7.82 8.36 0.04
N LYS A 146 9.13 8.19 0.12
CA LYS A 146 9.87 7.21 -0.70
C LYS A 146 9.40 5.79 -0.43
N ILE A 147 9.13 5.43 0.82
CA ILE A 147 8.58 4.11 1.17
C ILE A 147 7.21 3.90 0.56
N LEU A 148 6.33 4.91 0.57
CA LEU A 148 5.04 4.83 -0.10
C LEU A 148 5.21 4.57 -1.61
N LEU A 149 6.09 5.33 -2.28
CA LEU A 149 6.36 5.12 -3.71
C LEU A 149 6.93 3.73 -3.99
N ASP A 150 7.83 3.24 -3.14
CA ASP A 150 8.40 1.91 -3.28
C ASP A 150 7.33 0.81 -3.10
N ILE A 151 6.38 0.99 -2.16
CA ILE A 151 5.22 0.09 -1.99
C ILE A 151 4.33 0.12 -3.24
N LEU A 152 3.99 1.30 -3.74
CA LEU A 152 3.14 1.44 -4.93
C LEU A 152 3.77 0.76 -6.16
N SER A 153 5.08 0.95 -6.37
CA SER A 153 5.83 0.29 -7.44
C SER A 153 5.81 -1.24 -7.33
N ILE A 154 5.89 -1.81 -6.12
CA ILE A 154 5.78 -3.26 -5.91
C ILE A 154 4.36 -3.75 -6.23
N LEU A 155 3.34 -3.00 -5.81
CA LEU A 155 1.94 -3.37 -6.05
C LEU A 155 1.59 -3.32 -7.54
N GLU A 156 2.03 -2.28 -8.25
CA GLU A 156 1.88 -2.15 -9.71
C GLU A 156 2.54 -3.34 -10.43
N TYR A 157 3.79 -3.68 -10.07
CA TYR A 157 4.49 -4.83 -10.64
C TYR A 157 3.72 -6.15 -10.40
N LYS A 158 3.18 -6.35 -9.19
CA LYS A 158 2.40 -7.55 -8.87
C LYS A 158 1.09 -7.64 -9.64
N ILE A 159 0.41 -6.51 -9.85
CA ILE A 159 -0.84 -6.46 -10.63
C ILE A 159 -0.54 -6.81 -12.09
N ASN A 160 0.50 -6.22 -12.68
CA ASN A 160 0.90 -6.52 -14.06
C ASN A 160 1.25 -8.00 -14.25
N ILE A 161 1.96 -8.63 -13.30
CA ILE A 161 2.24 -10.07 -13.35
C ILE A 161 0.95 -10.89 -13.21
N HIS A 162 0.06 -10.51 -12.31
CA HIS A 162 -1.19 -11.24 -12.10
C HIS A 162 -2.05 -11.23 -13.36
N GLU A 163 -2.17 -10.08 -14.03
CA GLU A 163 -2.87 -9.95 -15.30
C GLU A 163 -2.22 -10.78 -16.41
N PHE A 164 -0.88 -10.76 -16.50
CA PHE A 164 -0.13 -11.58 -17.45
C PHE A 164 -0.35 -13.08 -17.21
N ASN A 165 -0.27 -13.54 -15.95
CA ASN A 165 -0.49 -14.95 -15.61
C ASN A 165 -1.93 -15.37 -15.90
N LYS A 166 -2.91 -14.50 -15.66
CA LYS A 166 -4.31 -14.75 -16.02
C LYS A 166 -4.49 -14.88 -17.53
N MET A 167 -3.84 -14.02 -18.31
CA MET A 167 -3.83 -14.13 -19.78
C MET A 167 -3.22 -15.45 -20.24
N MET A 168 -2.08 -15.85 -19.67
CA MET A 168 -1.42 -17.11 -20.01
C MET A 168 -2.29 -18.33 -19.67
N ASN A 169 -2.93 -18.34 -18.50
CA ASN A 169 -3.84 -19.42 -18.13
C ASN A 169 -5.04 -19.49 -19.07
N ASN A 170 -5.62 -18.35 -19.46
CA ASN A 170 -6.71 -18.33 -20.45
C ASN A 170 -6.25 -18.87 -21.82
N ILE A 171 -5.03 -18.57 -22.26
CA ILE A 171 -4.48 -19.11 -23.52
C ILE A 171 -4.29 -20.62 -23.42
N VAL A 172 -3.77 -21.11 -22.29
CA VAL A 172 -3.61 -22.56 -22.04
C VAL A 172 -4.96 -23.25 -22.07
N GLU A 173 -5.96 -22.74 -21.34
CA GLU A 173 -7.33 -23.29 -21.34
C GLU A 173 -7.95 -23.29 -22.74
N GLN A 174 -7.81 -22.21 -23.51
CA GLN A 174 -8.31 -22.13 -24.88
C GLN A 174 -7.60 -23.12 -25.81
N THR A 175 -6.30 -23.29 -25.64
CA THR A 175 -5.50 -24.23 -26.43
C THR A 175 -5.90 -25.67 -26.13
N GLU A 176 -6.05 -26.02 -24.85
CA GLU A 176 -6.56 -27.33 -24.42
C GLU A 176 -7.95 -27.62 -24.98
N GLN A 177 -8.87 -26.65 -24.92
CA GLN A 177 -10.22 -26.80 -25.51
C GLN A 177 -10.17 -26.99 -27.03
N SER A 178 -9.28 -26.29 -27.72
CA SER A 178 -9.09 -26.40 -29.17
C SER A 178 -8.57 -27.78 -29.58
N PHE A 179 -7.67 -28.38 -28.79
CA PHE A 179 -7.16 -29.74 -29.03
C PHE A 179 -8.17 -30.85 -28.75
N VAL A 180 -9.14 -30.61 -27.85
CA VAL A 180 -10.23 -31.56 -27.57
C VAL A 180 -11.28 -31.56 -28.69
N LEU A 181 -11.53 -30.41 -29.33
CA LEU A 181 -12.47 -30.28 -30.46
C LEU A 181 -11.91 -30.73 -31.81
N SER A 182 -10.59 -30.93 -31.92
CA SER A 182 -9.93 -31.43 -33.14
C SER A 182 -9.76 -32.95 -33.19
N LYS A 183 -10.42 -33.70 -32.29
CA LYS A 183 -10.52 -35.16 -32.27
C LYS A 183 -11.94 -35.60 -32.61
#